data_AF-A0A2Y9A3G7-F1
#
_entry.id   AF-A0A2Y9A3G7-F1
#
_cell.length_a   1.000
_cell.length_b   1.000
_cell.length_c   1.000
_cell.angle_alpha   90.00
_cell.angle_beta   90.00
_cell.angle_gamma   90.00
#
_symmetry.space_group_name_H-M   'P 1'
#
loop_
_entity.id
_entity.type
_entity.pdbx_description
1 polymer ?
#
loop_
_entity_poly.entity_id
_entity_poly.type
_entity_poly.pdbx_seq_one_letter_code
_entity_poly.pdbx_strand_id
1 'polypeptide(L)'
;MSDFPGWHGTTIIGVRKGGRVVVAGDGQVSVGQTVMKGTARKVRRLAPGRAEVVAGFAGSTADAFTLLERLEKKLEATPGQLQRASVELAKDWRTDKYLQKLEAMLIVTDGRDLFVITGAGDVLEPEHDVTAIGSGGNYALAAARALMDSDMDAEAIARRSMAIAADICVYTNGNLTVESIGG
;
A
#
# COMPACT_ATOMS: atom_id res chain seq x y z
N MET A 1 -31.91 3.51 2.15
CA MET A 1 -31.34 2.93 3.39
C MET A 1 -30.10 3.75 3.68
N SER A 2 -29.96 4.26 4.90
CA SER A 2 -28.88 5.18 5.30
C SER A 2 -27.52 4.54 5.00
N ASP A 3 -26.81 5.07 4.01
CA ASP A 3 -25.43 4.70 3.73
C ASP A 3 -24.64 4.89 5.03
N PHE A 4 -24.05 3.79 5.51
CA PHE A 4 -23.13 3.85 6.63
C PHE A 4 -22.05 4.90 6.29
N PRO A 5 -21.66 5.79 7.22
CA PRO A 5 -20.70 6.85 6.90
C PRO A 5 -19.44 6.24 6.30
N GLY A 6 -19.00 6.77 5.16
CA GLY A 6 -17.87 6.24 4.40
C GLY A 6 -16.66 5.97 5.30
N TRP A 7 -16.06 4.79 5.14
CA TRP A 7 -14.85 4.41 5.85
C TRP A 7 -13.65 5.03 5.13
N HIS A 8 -13.00 6.01 5.76
CA HIS A 8 -11.84 6.68 5.20
C HIS A 8 -10.58 6.23 5.94
N GLY A 9 -9.60 5.76 5.18
CA GLY A 9 -8.28 5.39 5.68
C GLY A 9 -7.60 4.40 4.74
N THR A 10 -6.29 4.29 4.66
CA THR A 10 -5.21 5.11 5.22
C THR A 10 -4.31 5.43 4.03
N THR A 11 -3.46 6.43 4.08
CA THR A 11 -2.56 6.77 2.97
C THR A 11 -1.33 5.87 3.04
N ILE A 12 -1.03 5.18 1.94
CA ILE A 12 0.16 4.33 1.79
C ILE A 12 0.94 4.84 0.57
N ILE A 13 2.26 4.90 0.69
CA ILE A 13 3.19 5.23 -0.39
C ILE A 13 4.26 4.14 -0.52
N GLY A 14 4.63 3.82 -1.76
CA GLY A 14 5.80 3.02 -2.12
C GLY A 14 6.79 3.86 -2.92
N VAL A 15 8.06 3.87 -2.52
CA VAL A 15 9.15 4.60 -3.18
C VAL A 15 10.32 3.65 -3.41
N ARG A 16 10.75 3.50 -4.66
CA ARG A 16 11.95 2.75 -5.05
C ARG A 16 13.05 3.74 -5.46
N LYS A 17 14.18 3.77 -4.76
CA LYS A 17 15.32 4.63 -5.10
C LYS A 17 16.62 4.06 -4.53
N GLY A 18 17.68 4.07 -5.33
CA GLY A 18 19.02 3.66 -4.89
C GLY A 18 19.11 2.19 -4.45
N GLY A 19 18.43 1.28 -5.16
CA GLY A 19 18.42 -0.15 -4.85
C GLY A 19 17.63 -0.54 -3.59
N ARG A 20 16.80 0.37 -3.08
CA ARG A 20 15.95 0.13 -1.92
C ARG A 20 14.51 0.50 -2.22
N VAL A 21 13.58 -0.27 -1.68
CA VAL A 21 12.15 0.06 -1.71
C VAL A 21 11.67 0.34 -0.29
N VAL A 22 10.94 1.44 -0.14
CA VAL A 22 10.32 1.86 1.11
C VAL A 22 8.82 1.90 0.92
N VAL A 23 8.09 1.24 1.81
CA VAL A 23 6.63 1.35 1.91
C VAL A 23 6.32 2.03 3.23
N ALA A 24 5.62 3.15 3.17
CA ALA A 24 5.20 3.91 4.34
C ALA A 24 3.69 4.08 4.34
N GLY A 25 3.10 4.15 5.52
CA GLY A 25 1.67 4.37 5.67
C GLY A 25 1.33 5.08 6.96
N ASP A 26 0.35 5.97 6.93
CA ASP A 26 -0.12 6.62 8.14
C ASP A 26 -1.01 5.71 8.99
N GLY A 27 -1.48 6.22 10.13
CA GLY A 27 -2.25 5.46 11.09
C GLY A 27 -3.72 5.86 11.20
N GLN A 28 -4.17 6.86 10.44
CA GLN A 28 -5.52 7.40 10.58
C GLN A 28 -6.57 6.45 9.99
N VAL A 29 -7.62 6.27 10.78
CA VAL A 29 -8.87 5.61 10.41
C VAL A 29 -10.00 6.53 10.84
N SER A 30 -10.81 6.92 9.88
CA SER A 30 -11.92 7.85 10.06
C SER A 30 -13.22 7.21 9.56
N VAL A 31 -14.33 7.50 10.24
CA VAL A 31 -15.67 7.10 9.81
C VAL A 31 -16.49 8.36 9.66
N GLY A 32 -16.89 8.66 8.42
CA GLY A 32 -17.37 9.98 8.05
C GLY A 32 -16.34 11.06 8.37
N GLN A 33 -16.71 12.01 9.23
CA GLN A 33 -15.85 13.14 9.62
C GLN A 33 -15.15 12.93 10.98
N THR A 34 -15.26 11.76 11.58
CA THR A 34 -14.73 11.48 12.93
C THR A 34 -13.52 10.55 12.85
N VAL A 35 -12.42 10.95 13.49
CA VAL A 35 -11.24 10.09 13.65
C VAL A 35 -11.53 9.02 14.70
N MET A 36 -11.53 7.75 14.29
CA MET A 36 -11.71 6.60 15.20
C MET A 36 -10.40 6.10 15.79
N LYS A 37 -9.32 6.10 15.00
CA LYS A 37 -8.00 5.62 15.44
C LYS A 37 -6.91 6.37 14.68
N GLY A 38 -5.85 6.76 15.38
CA GLY A 38 -4.70 7.45 14.78
C GLY A 38 -3.46 6.58 14.59
N THR A 39 -3.48 5.31 15.00
CA THR A 39 -2.30 4.43 15.12
C THR A 39 -2.49 3.08 14.44
N ALA A 40 -3.33 3.00 13.41
CA ALA A 40 -3.43 1.79 12.61
C ALA A 40 -2.08 1.45 11.95
N ARG A 41 -1.79 0.16 11.80
CA ARG A 41 -0.59 -0.32 11.10
C ARG A 41 -1.03 -1.14 9.89
N LYS A 42 -0.96 -0.51 8.72
CA LYS A 42 -1.39 -1.10 7.44
C LYS A 42 -0.25 -1.43 6.48
N VAL A 43 0.98 -1.16 6.89
CA VAL A 43 2.19 -1.69 6.25
C VAL A 43 2.66 -2.88 7.04
N ARG A 44 3.00 -3.97 6.36
CA ARG A 44 3.40 -5.24 6.95
C ARG A 44 4.49 -5.91 6.14
N ARG A 45 5.36 -6.63 6.85
CA ARG A 45 6.30 -7.57 6.26
C ARG A 45 5.67 -8.97 6.28
N LEU A 46 5.70 -9.63 5.12
CA LEU A 46 5.34 -11.02 4.90
C LEU A 46 6.64 -11.81 4.69
N ALA A 47 6.65 -13.08 5.10
CA ALA A 47 7.83 -13.94 4.94
C ALA A 47 7.46 -15.33 4.37
N PRO A 48 6.75 -15.41 3.23
CA PRO A 48 6.37 -16.68 2.61
C PRO A 48 7.61 -17.51 2.29
N GLY A 49 7.76 -18.66 2.93
CA GLY A 49 8.86 -19.59 2.65
C GLY A 49 10.27 -18.99 2.81
N ARG A 50 10.45 -17.93 3.63
CA ARG A 50 11.69 -17.15 3.87
C ARG A 50 12.00 -16.03 2.87
N ALA A 51 11.20 -15.80 1.84
CA ALA A 51 11.34 -14.62 0.98
C ALA A 51 10.63 -13.44 1.63
N GLU A 52 11.35 -12.34 1.88
CA GLU A 52 10.75 -11.15 2.47
C GLU A 52 9.96 -10.36 1.42
N VAL A 53 8.73 -10.01 1.76
CA VAL A 53 7.87 -9.13 0.96
C VAL A 53 7.29 -8.07 1.88
N VAL A 54 7.24 -6.83 1.44
CA VAL A 54 6.54 -5.75 2.13
C VAL A 54 5.24 -5.48 1.41
N ALA A 55 4.15 -5.42 2.15
CA ALA A 55 2.82 -5.12 1.65
C ALA A 55 2.17 -3.99 2.46
N GLY A 56 1.59 -3.02 1.76
CA GLY A 56 0.77 -1.96 2.32
C GLY A 56 -0.64 -2.01 1.74
N PHE A 57 -1.65 -1.67 2.54
CA PHE A 57 -3.04 -1.69 2.06
C PHE A 57 -3.82 -0.44 2.44
N ALA A 58 -4.72 -0.02 1.55
CA ALA A 58 -5.77 0.96 1.82
C ALA A 58 -7.12 0.24 1.74
N GLY A 59 -8.05 0.55 2.66
CA GLY A 59 -9.30 -0.20 2.82
C GLY A 59 -9.52 -0.73 4.24
N SER A 60 -10.53 -1.59 4.42
CA SER A 60 -10.86 -2.16 5.72
C SER A 60 -9.81 -3.17 6.19
N THR A 61 -9.66 -3.31 7.51
CA THR A 61 -8.68 -4.23 8.08
C THR A 61 -9.00 -5.69 7.74
N ALA A 62 -10.28 -6.08 7.75
CA ALA A 62 -10.69 -7.46 7.48
C ALA A 62 -10.38 -7.88 6.02
N ASP A 63 -10.66 -6.98 5.08
CA ASP A 63 -10.39 -7.19 3.65
C ASP A 63 -8.89 -7.39 3.42
N ALA A 64 -8.09 -6.56 4.08
CA ALA A 64 -6.65 -6.63 3.96
C ALA A 64 -6.05 -7.93 4.51
N PHE A 65 -6.49 -8.39 5.69
CA PHE A 65 -6.05 -9.69 6.21
C PHE A 65 -6.40 -10.81 5.23
N THR A 66 -7.62 -10.80 4.69
CA THR A 66 -8.07 -11.80 3.72
C THR A 66 -7.19 -11.80 2.46
N LEU A 67 -6.86 -10.62 1.93
CA LEU A 67 -6.03 -10.48 0.74
C LEU A 67 -4.56 -10.83 0.99
N LEU A 68 -4.00 -10.44 2.13
CA LEU A 68 -2.62 -10.75 2.51
C LEU A 68 -2.43 -12.26 2.72
N GLU A 69 -3.36 -12.94 3.40
CA GLU A 69 -3.31 -14.40 3.56
C GLU A 69 -3.38 -15.14 2.22
N ARG A 70 -4.18 -14.63 1.28
CA ARG A 70 -4.24 -15.18 -0.09
C ARG A 70 -2.96 -14.90 -0.86
N LEU A 71 -2.42 -13.69 -0.77
CA LEU A 71 -1.15 -13.31 -1.39
C LEU A 71 -0.01 -14.21 -0.89
N GLU A 72 0.07 -14.43 0.42
CA GLU A 72 1.10 -15.27 1.04
C GLU A 72 1.06 -16.70 0.48
N LYS A 73 -0.14 -17.30 0.36
CA LYS A 73 -0.31 -18.61 -0.30
C LYS A 73 0.14 -18.62 -1.76
N LYS A 74 -0.11 -17.54 -2.52
CA LYS A 74 0.36 -17.43 -3.92
C LYS A 74 1.88 -17.30 -3.99
N LEU A 75 2.48 -16.55 -3.07
CA LEU A 75 3.93 -16.38 -2.97
C LEU A 75 4.62 -17.69 -2.57
N GLU A 76 4.05 -18.46 -1.64
CA GLU A 76 4.55 -19.79 -1.29
C GLU A 76 4.50 -20.78 -2.48
N ALA A 77 3.42 -20.71 -3.27
CA ALA A 77 3.27 -21.54 -4.47
C ALA A 77 4.18 -21.10 -5.63
N THR A 78 4.67 -19.86 -5.62
CA THR A 78 5.53 -19.29 -6.67
C THR A 78 6.74 -18.53 -6.08
N PRO A 79 7.69 -19.24 -5.42
CA PRO A 79 8.79 -18.58 -4.71
C PRO A 79 9.61 -17.67 -5.64
N GLY A 80 9.86 -16.44 -5.19
CA GLY A 80 10.66 -15.45 -5.92
C GLY A 80 9.99 -14.86 -7.16
N GLN A 81 8.69 -15.09 -7.38
CA GLN A 81 7.94 -14.57 -8.53
C GLN A 81 6.81 -13.64 -8.06
N LEU A 82 7.16 -12.48 -7.50
CA LEU A 82 6.18 -11.52 -6.99
C LEU A 82 5.15 -11.11 -8.06
N GLN A 83 5.59 -10.85 -9.30
CA GLN A 83 4.69 -10.50 -10.40
C GLN A 83 3.65 -11.59 -10.66
N ARG A 84 4.08 -12.86 -10.70
CA ARG A 84 3.18 -14.01 -10.93
C ARG A 84 2.19 -14.17 -9.78
N ALA A 85 2.67 -14.11 -8.54
CA ALA A 85 1.80 -14.20 -7.37
C ALA A 85 0.75 -13.07 -7.35
N SER A 86 1.16 -11.86 -7.73
CA SER A 86 0.28 -10.68 -7.82
C SER A 86 -0.79 -10.85 -8.89
N VAL A 87 -0.43 -11.36 -10.08
CA VAL A 87 -1.39 -11.63 -11.17
C VAL A 87 -2.39 -12.72 -10.78
N GLU A 88 -1.93 -13.80 -10.13
CA GLU A 88 -2.81 -14.87 -9.67
C GLU A 88 -3.76 -14.39 -8.55
N LEU A 89 -3.28 -13.52 -7.64
CA LEU A 89 -4.16 -12.87 -6.67
C LEU A 89 -5.20 -11.98 -7.36
N ALA A 90 -4.78 -11.16 -8.33
CA ALA A 90 -5.68 -10.26 -9.05
C ALA A 90 -6.78 -11.03 -9.80
N LYS A 91 -6.44 -12.18 -10.40
CA LYS A 91 -7.43 -13.09 -11.01
C LYS A 91 -8.41 -13.64 -9.99
N ASP A 92 -7.93 -14.14 -8.85
CA ASP A 92 -8.81 -14.64 -7.77
C ASP A 92 -9.73 -13.51 -7.27
N TRP A 93 -9.17 -12.32 -7.05
CA TRP A 93 -9.89 -11.15 -6.58
C TRP A 93 -11.02 -10.75 -7.55
N ARG A 94 -10.71 -10.73 -8.86
CA ARG A 94 -11.69 -10.42 -9.91
C ARG A 94 -12.74 -11.50 -10.11
N THR A 95 -12.49 -12.76 -9.74
CA THR A 95 -13.42 -13.88 -10.04
C THR A 95 -14.25 -14.31 -8.84
N ASP A 96 -13.74 -14.13 -7.62
CA ASP A 96 -14.43 -14.47 -6.38
C ASP A 96 -15.51 -13.40 -6.05
N LYS A 97 -16.77 -13.85 -5.97
CA LYS A 97 -17.95 -13.01 -5.71
C LYS A 97 -17.86 -12.18 -4.42
N TYR A 98 -17.10 -12.65 -3.42
CA TYR A 98 -16.88 -11.92 -2.18
C TYR A 98 -15.75 -10.91 -2.33
N LEU A 99 -14.65 -11.30 -2.97
CA LEU A 99 -13.48 -10.43 -3.14
C LEU A 99 -13.77 -9.23 -4.05
N GLN A 100 -14.58 -9.40 -5.10
CA GLN A 100 -14.98 -8.32 -6.01
C GLN A 100 -15.62 -7.11 -5.32
N LYS A 101 -16.18 -7.31 -4.12
CA LYS A 101 -16.84 -6.24 -3.34
C LYS A 101 -15.88 -5.45 -2.48
N LEU A 102 -14.63 -5.88 -2.38
CA LEU A 102 -13.62 -5.20 -1.59
C LEU A 102 -13.15 -3.96 -2.35
N GLU A 103 -13.23 -2.81 -1.69
CA GLU A 103 -12.75 -1.53 -2.23
C GLU A 103 -11.26 -1.30 -1.92
N ALA A 104 -10.56 -2.35 -1.47
CA ALA A 104 -9.18 -2.26 -1.05
C ALA A 104 -8.22 -2.17 -2.25
N MET A 105 -7.06 -1.57 -2.02
CA MET A 105 -5.90 -1.61 -2.92
C MET A 105 -4.68 -2.06 -2.12
N LEU A 106 -3.74 -2.72 -2.80
CA LEU A 106 -2.48 -3.18 -2.22
C LEU A 106 -1.29 -2.56 -2.95
N ILE A 107 -0.27 -2.18 -2.19
CA ILE A 107 1.10 -1.98 -2.68
C ILE A 107 1.93 -3.15 -2.18
N VAL A 108 2.68 -3.81 -3.05
CA VAL A 108 3.51 -4.98 -2.70
C VAL A 108 4.91 -4.87 -3.32
N THR A 109 5.94 -5.31 -2.60
CA THR A 109 7.32 -5.31 -3.08
C THR A 109 8.17 -6.40 -2.42
N ASP A 110 9.11 -6.96 -3.17
CA ASP A 110 10.15 -7.88 -2.68
C ASP A 110 11.54 -7.22 -2.63
N GLY A 111 11.60 -5.89 -2.77
CA GLY A 111 12.84 -5.11 -2.86
C GLY A 111 13.34 -4.89 -4.29
N ARG A 112 12.95 -5.75 -5.23
CA ARG A 112 13.27 -5.59 -6.65
C ARG A 112 12.09 -5.00 -7.41
N ASP A 113 10.95 -5.67 -7.32
CA ASP A 113 9.73 -5.30 -8.01
C ASP A 113 8.79 -4.55 -7.05
N LEU A 114 8.01 -3.61 -7.58
CA LEU A 114 7.03 -2.83 -6.83
C LEU A 114 5.72 -2.80 -7.63
N PHE A 115 4.62 -3.28 -7.06
CA PHE A 115 3.35 -3.35 -7.75
C PHE A 115 2.20 -2.77 -6.94
N VAL A 116 1.21 -2.23 -7.65
CA VAL A 116 -0.13 -1.97 -7.13
C VAL A 116 -1.08 -3.05 -7.62
N ILE A 117 -1.87 -3.62 -6.72
CA ILE A 117 -2.92 -4.60 -7.05
C ILE A 117 -4.29 -4.00 -6.69
N THR A 118 -5.24 -4.07 -7.61
CA THR A 118 -6.59 -3.51 -7.44
C THR A 118 -7.66 -4.59 -7.51
N GLY A 119 -8.82 -4.33 -6.89
CA GLY A 119 -10.00 -5.21 -6.99
C GLY A 119 -10.59 -5.34 -8.41
N ALA A 120 -10.19 -4.47 -9.34
CA ALA A 120 -10.55 -4.60 -10.76
C ALA A 120 -9.78 -5.73 -11.46
N GLY A 121 -8.78 -6.33 -10.78
CA GLY A 121 -7.93 -7.37 -11.32
C GLY A 121 -6.70 -6.84 -12.05
N ASP A 122 -6.31 -5.59 -11.79
CA ASP A 122 -5.12 -4.98 -12.38
C ASP A 122 -3.90 -5.19 -11.50
N VAL A 123 -2.74 -5.39 -12.14
CA VAL A 123 -1.41 -5.40 -11.52
C VAL A 123 -0.58 -4.36 -12.25
N LEU A 124 -0.22 -3.29 -11.55
CA LEU A 124 0.39 -2.11 -12.14
C LEU A 124 1.78 -1.88 -11.54
N GLU A 125 2.81 -1.82 -12.38
CA GLU A 125 4.12 -1.31 -11.97
C GLU A 125 4.11 0.23 -12.03
N PRO A 126 4.64 0.95 -11.01
CA PRO A 126 4.66 2.39 -11.03
C PRO A 126 5.61 2.96 -12.08
N GLU A 127 5.16 4.04 -12.72
CA GLU A 127 6.04 4.95 -13.42
C GLU A 127 6.83 5.81 -12.42
N HIS A 128 8.08 6.12 -12.77
CA HIS A 128 8.99 6.95 -11.95
C HIS A 128 9.27 6.39 -10.55
N ASP A 129 9.14 5.07 -10.37
CA ASP A 129 9.49 4.36 -9.14
C ASP A 129 8.72 4.80 -7.88
N VAL A 130 7.57 5.46 -8.05
CA VAL A 130 6.71 5.94 -6.96
C VAL A 130 5.26 5.55 -7.20
N THR A 131 4.61 5.02 -6.18
CA THR A 131 3.15 4.79 -6.14
C THR A 131 2.56 5.20 -4.80
N ALA A 132 1.28 5.56 -4.78
CA ALA A 132 0.54 5.77 -3.55
C ALA A 132 -0.93 5.36 -3.70
N ILE A 133 -1.54 4.93 -2.60
CA ILE A 133 -2.95 4.55 -2.50
C ILE A 133 -3.60 5.15 -1.25
N GLY A 134 -4.93 5.19 -1.22
CA GLY A 134 -5.71 5.67 -0.08
C GLY A 134 -6.03 7.16 -0.12
N SER A 135 -6.60 7.68 0.96
CA SER A 135 -7.28 8.98 1.00
C SER A 135 -6.39 10.18 0.64
N GLY A 136 -5.13 10.17 1.07
CA GLY A 136 -4.13 11.18 0.75
C GLY A 136 -3.13 10.75 -0.33
N GLY A 137 -3.40 9.64 -1.03
CA GLY A 137 -2.46 9.02 -1.97
C GLY A 137 -1.98 9.97 -3.05
N ASN A 138 -2.87 10.74 -3.67
CA ASN A 138 -2.50 11.67 -4.74
C ASN A 138 -1.57 12.80 -4.26
N TYR A 139 -1.75 13.29 -3.03
CA TYR A 139 -0.86 14.31 -2.45
C TYR A 139 0.52 13.73 -2.18
N ALA A 140 0.57 12.53 -1.58
CA ALA A 140 1.83 11.82 -1.32
C ALA A 140 2.56 11.48 -2.62
N LEU A 141 1.85 11.01 -3.66
CA LEU A 141 2.39 10.69 -4.97
C LEU A 141 3.00 11.92 -5.65
N ALA A 142 2.26 13.03 -5.69
CA ALA A 142 2.74 14.26 -6.30
C ALA A 142 3.99 14.80 -5.59
N ALA A 143 3.98 14.82 -4.25
CA ALA A 143 5.12 15.24 -3.45
C ALA A 143 6.35 14.34 -3.68
N ALA A 144 6.17 13.02 -3.67
CA ALA A 144 7.28 12.09 -3.88
C ALA A 144 7.88 12.23 -5.27
N ARG A 145 7.04 12.33 -6.32
CA ARG A 145 7.50 12.56 -7.69
C ARG A 145 8.35 13.83 -7.80
N ALA A 146 7.94 14.92 -7.16
CA ALA A 146 8.72 16.17 -7.16
C ALA A 146 10.05 16.04 -6.40
N LEU A 147 10.16 15.11 -5.45
CA LEU A 147 11.36 14.88 -4.64
C LEU A 147 12.30 13.81 -5.23
N MET A 148 11.89 13.08 -6.27
CA MET A 148 12.69 11.99 -6.85
C MET A 148 14.04 12.48 -7.38
N ASP A 149 14.09 13.68 -7.96
CA ASP A 149 15.31 14.28 -8.52
C ASP A 149 16.25 14.90 -7.48
N SER A 150 15.88 14.88 -6.20
CA SER A 150 16.72 15.39 -5.11
C SER A 150 17.79 14.39 -4.66
N ASP A 151 18.71 14.81 -3.80
CA ASP A 151 19.71 13.92 -3.16
C ASP A 151 19.12 13.06 -2.03
N MET A 152 17.82 13.15 -1.76
CA MET A 152 17.16 12.38 -0.70
C MET A 152 17.09 10.89 -1.04
N ASP A 153 17.29 10.03 -0.04
CA ASP A 153 17.08 8.59 -0.17
C ASP A 153 15.58 8.22 -0.19
N ALA A 154 15.28 6.95 -0.49
CA ALA A 154 13.91 6.45 -0.60
C ALA A 154 13.08 6.68 0.68
N GLU A 155 13.69 6.51 1.86
CA GLU A 155 12.98 6.66 3.13
C GLU A 155 12.67 8.13 3.44
N ALA A 156 13.65 9.01 3.21
CA ALA A 156 13.49 10.44 3.37
C ALA A 156 12.41 10.98 2.43
N ILE A 157 12.38 10.54 1.16
CA ILE A 157 11.33 10.90 0.21
C ILE A 157 9.97 10.42 0.71
N ALA A 158 9.84 9.15 1.11
CA ALA A 158 8.58 8.59 1.60
C ALA A 158 8.05 9.36 2.82
N ARG A 159 8.91 9.62 3.81
CA ARG A 159 8.55 10.37 5.02
C ARG A 159 8.13 11.81 4.72
N ARG A 160 8.90 12.52 3.87
CA ARG A 160 8.60 13.91 3.51
C ARG A 160 7.29 14.04 2.75
N SER A 161 7.03 13.10 1.83
CA SER A 161 5.82 13.07 1.02
C SER A 161 4.58 12.78 1.86
N MET A 162 4.69 11.85 2.82
CA MET A 162 3.63 11.57 3.77
C MET A 162 3.37 12.74 4.73
N ALA A 163 4.40 13.46 5.15
CA ALA A 163 4.22 14.67 5.96
C ALA A 163 3.42 15.74 5.19
N ILE A 164 3.76 15.99 3.92
CA ILE A 164 3.00 16.90 3.05
C ILE A 164 1.55 16.42 2.88
N ALA A 165 1.34 15.11 2.69
CA ALA A 165 0.00 14.56 2.59
C ALA A 165 -0.82 14.75 3.88
N ALA A 166 -0.19 14.61 5.06
CA ALA A 166 -0.84 14.85 6.35
C ALA A 166 -1.19 16.32 6.59
N ASP A 167 -0.41 17.26 6.06
CA ASP A 167 -0.70 18.70 6.17
C ASP A 167 -1.90 19.12 5.28
N ILE A 168 -2.20 18.35 4.24
CA ILE A 168 -3.24 18.68 3.24
C ILE A 168 -4.51 17.85 3.43
N CYS A 169 -4.38 16.54 3.64
CA CYS A 169 -5.49 15.61 3.66
C CYS A 169 -6.01 15.41 5.09
N VAL A 170 -7.26 15.83 5.34
CA VAL A 170 -7.95 15.64 6.64
C VAL A 170 -8.08 14.17 7.08
N TYR A 171 -7.85 13.21 6.18
CA TYR A 171 -7.91 11.77 6.43
C TYR A 171 -6.53 11.09 6.56
N THR A 172 -5.44 11.88 6.62
CA THR A 172 -4.06 11.40 6.76
C THR A 172 -3.42 12.08 7.95
N ASN A 173 -2.69 11.34 8.79
CA ASN A 173 -1.95 11.93 9.92
C ASN A 173 -0.43 11.70 9.83
N GLY A 174 0.31 12.28 10.79
CA GLY A 174 1.76 12.12 10.89
C GLY A 174 2.23 10.82 11.57
N ASN A 175 1.34 9.91 11.98
CA ASN A 175 1.72 8.67 12.66
C ASN A 175 2.10 7.60 11.65
N LEU A 176 3.36 7.61 11.23
CA LEU A 176 3.85 6.75 10.15
C LEU A 176 4.38 5.40 10.64
N THR A 177 3.97 4.34 9.95
CA THR A 177 4.68 3.06 9.91
C THR A 177 5.51 3.05 8.63
N VAL A 178 6.78 2.66 8.73
CA VAL A 178 7.70 2.61 7.59
C VAL A 178 8.39 1.25 7.59
N GLU A 179 8.28 0.55 6.46
CA GLU A 179 9.01 -0.68 6.19
C GLU A 179 9.93 -0.46 5.00
N SER A 180 11.11 -1.06 5.06
CA SER A 180 12.10 -0.95 3.99
C SER A 180 12.69 -2.32 3.67
N ILE A 181 13.00 -2.52 2.40
CA ILE A 181 13.58 -3.77 1.89
C ILE A 181 14.62 -3.44 0.82
N GLY A 182 15.76 -4.12 0.86
CA GLY A 182 16.80 -4.00 -0.15
C GLY A 182 16.51 -4.94 -1.31
N GLY A 183 16.85 -4.51 -2.53
CA GLY A 183 16.81 -5.36 -3.73
C GLY A 183 18.00 -6.30 -3.86
#